data_AF-A0A821XIC7-F1
#
_entry.id   AF-A0A821XIC7-F1
#
_cell.length_a   1.000
_cell.length_b   1.000
_cell.length_c   1.000
_cell.angle_alpha   90.00
_cell.angle_beta   90.00
_cell.angle_gamma   90.00
#
_symmetry.space_group_name_H-M   'P 1'
#
loop_
_entity.id
_entity.type
_entity.pdbx_description
1 polymer ?
#
loop_
_entity_poly.entity_id
_entity_poly.type
_entity_poly.pdbx_seq_one_letter_code
_entity_poly.pdbx_strand_id
1 'polypeptide(L)'
;MTIEMDSPSNSNLVYLIDQIRSNLLILDGHETMKETPRAHAWLLTTLSIYGDQFDVLIDLYRLFREQSSYILLSFIIEHILQHHMNEIDKSAYLLEEFQSIFTASSNSFIEKNQFSYHHLCSLLSSSTRDIISSLLIRKWYDELEKSLLLSSKSTESLNQCREKALACLSLSSSSSISSILQLIINTEEKIGFNIQQTSLNILRCLFVQDLLPIVLENRQRLNIQSHLCHKWLIYAIEFYLEYFIICFKTNQIINIHVKLEGNSERTYQCDNPIEQIEKLINLAMTMQENFNWQQFIINHAIP
;
A
#
# COMPACT_ATOMS: atom_id res chain seq x y z
N MET A 1 16.16 -37.73 -36.51
CA MET A 1 16.15 -37.60 -35.04
C MET A 1 17.10 -36.46 -34.72
N THR A 2 16.60 -35.24 -34.72
CA THR A 2 17.34 -34.06 -34.28
C THR A 2 17.49 -34.17 -32.78
N ILE A 3 18.71 -34.42 -32.32
CA ILE A 3 19.05 -34.31 -30.91
C ILE A 3 19.11 -32.81 -30.65
N GLU A 4 18.08 -32.27 -30.00
CA GLU A 4 18.17 -30.97 -29.35
C GLU A 4 19.25 -31.10 -28.27
N MET A 5 20.46 -30.62 -28.57
CA MET A 5 21.48 -30.42 -27.56
C MET A 5 21.04 -29.22 -26.74
N ASP A 6 20.57 -29.47 -25.52
CA ASP A 6 20.42 -28.44 -24.51
C ASP A 6 21.71 -27.63 -24.43
N SER A 7 21.58 -26.31 -24.48
CA SER A 7 22.73 -25.41 -24.50
C SER A 7 23.61 -25.59 -23.24
N PRO A 8 24.95 -25.61 -23.38
CA PRO A 8 25.87 -25.82 -22.25
C PRO A 8 25.78 -24.74 -21.15
N SER A 9 25.05 -23.65 -21.39
CA SER A 9 24.74 -22.62 -20.40
C SER A 9 23.74 -23.09 -19.33
N ASN A 10 22.82 -23.99 -19.67
CA ASN A 10 21.75 -24.43 -18.76
C ASN A 10 22.25 -25.47 -17.74
N SER A 11 23.17 -26.35 -18.14
CA SER A 11 23.77 -27.36 -17.26
C SER A 11 24.62 -26.76 -16.13
N ASN A 12 25.30 -25.64 -16.40
CA ASN A 12 26.13 -24.96 -15.41
C ASN A 12 25.31 -24.25 -14.34
N LEU A 13 24.20 -23.62 -14.73
CA LEU A 13 23.29 -22.96 -13.78
C LEU A 13 22.64 -24.00 -12.85
N VAL A 14 22.13 -25.10 -13.40
CA VAL A 14 21.53 -26.20 -12.61
C VAL A 14 22.55 -26.73 -11.60
N TYR A 15 23.79 -26.96 -12.03
CA TYR A 15 24.86 -27.39 -11.13
C TYR A 15 25.10 -26.40 -9.99
N LEU A 16 25.17 -25.10 -10.27
CA LEU A 16 25.39 -24.07 -9.25
C LEU A 16 24.22 -23.99 -8.26
N ILE A 17 22.98 -24.08 -8.74
CA ILE A 17 21.78 -24.13 -7.89
C ILE A 17 21.81 -25.37 -6.98
N ASP A 18 22.21 -26.53 -7.50
CA ASP A 18 22.34 -27.76 -6.71
C ASP A 18 23.47 -27.65 -5.67
N GLN A 19 24.56 -26.97 -6.00
CA GLN A 19 25.61 -26.67 -5.03
C GLN A 19 25.11 -25.73 -3.92
N ILE A 20 24.30 -24.72 -4.24
CA ILE A 20 23.68 -23.86 -3.22
C ILE A 20 22.77 -24.71 -2.32
N ARG A 21 21.84 -25.47 -2.91
CA ARG A 21 20.88 -26.34 -2.19
C ARG A 21 21.55 -27.32 -1.25
N SER A 22 22.53 -28.06 -1.74
CA SER A 22 23.25 -29.07 -0.95
C SER A 22 24.07 -28.50 0.21
N ASN A 23 24.34 -27.19 0.20
CA ASN A 23 25.05 -26.49 1.26
C ASN A 23 24.12 -25.68 2.18
N LEU A 24 22.80 -25.81 2.02
CA LEU A 24 21.79 -25.36 2.97
C LEU A 24 21.44 -26.54 3.89
N LEU A 25 21.74 -26.44 5.18
CA LEU A 25 21.54 -27.55 6.13
C LEU A 25 20.16 -27.44 6.79
N ILE A 26 19.33 -28.46 6.64
CA ILE A 26 18.13 -28.64 7.47
C ILE A 26 18.59 -29.23 8.81
N LEU A 27 18.32 -28.53 9.91
CA LEU A 27 18.60 -29.06 11.25
C LEU A 27 17.43 -29.96 11.67
N ASP A 28 17.71 -31.23 11.97
CA ASP A 28 16.68 -32.19 12.40
C ASP A 28 15.90 -31.67 13.63
N GLY A 29 14.58 -31.65 13.51
CA GLY A 29 13.63 -31.44 14.62
C GLY A 29 13.21 -30.00 14.91
N HIS A 30 13.84 -29.00 14.31
CA HIS A 30 13.39 -27.61 14.35
C HIS A 30 13.48 -27.03 12.93
N GLU A 31 12.39 -26.46 12.41
CA GLU A 31 12.28 -25.79 11.09
C GLU A 31 13.16 -24.53 10.99
N THR A 32 14.42 -24.64 11.33
CA THR A 32 15.43 -23.59 11.29
C THR A 32 16.56 -24.07 10.41
N MET A 33 16.63 -23.48 9.21
CA MET A 33 17.68 -23.82 8.26
C MET A 33 18.98 -23.11 8.64
N LYS A 34 20.10 -23.83 8.58
CA LYS A 34 21.43 -23.26 8.81
C LYS A 34 22.14 -23.04 7.49
N GLU A 35 22.33 -21.77 7.16
CA GLU A 35 23.09 -21.35 5.99
C GLU A 35 24.59 -21.52 6.23
N THR A 36 25.31 -22.13 5.29
CA THR A 36 26.75 -22.33 5.40
C THR A 36 27.55 -21.28 4.63
N PRO A 37 28.82 -21.01 5.01
CA PRO A 37 29.71 -20.17 4.21
C PRO A 37 29.88 -20.66 2.76
N ARG A 38 29.72 -21.97 2.52
CA ARG A 38 29.77 -22.54 1.16
C ARG A 38 28.56 -22.18 0.33
N ALA A 39 27.36 -22.18 0.91
CA ALA A 39 26.15 -21.72 0.22
C ALA A 39 26.31 -20.25 -0.23
N HIS A 40 26.88 -19.40 0.64
CA HIS A 40 27.19 -18.01 0.31
C HIS A 40 28.22 -17.90 -0.83
N ALA A 41 29.31 -18.67 -0.78
CA ALA A 41 30.33 -18.65 -1.83
C ALA A 41 29.77 -19.10 -3.20
N TRP A 42 28.92 -20.13 -3.21
CA TRP A 42 28.24 -20.58 -4.43
C TRP A 42 27.22 -19.56 -4.94
N LEU A 43 26.51 -18.86 -4.04
CA LEU A 43 25.67 -17.74 -4.43
C LEU A 43 26.48 -16.63 -5.10
N LEU A 44 27.58 -16.19 -4.49
CA LEU A 44 28.46 -15.17 -5.07
C LEU A 44 29.02 -15.59 -6.43
N THR A 45 29.39 -16.86 -6.57
CA THR A 45 29.84 -17.43 -7.85
C THR A 45 28.72 -17.37 -8.88
N THR A 46 27.50 -17.75 -8.50
CA THR A 46 26.33 -17.71 -9.38
C THR A 46 26.03 -16.30 -9.83
N LEU A 47 26.08 -15.32 -8.92
CA LEU A 47 25.87 -13.91 -9.24
C LEU A 47 26.99 -13.32 -10.09
N SER A 48 28.23 -13.77 -9.94
CA SER A 48 29.34 -13.31 -10.80
C SER A 48 29.18 -13.73 -12.27
N ILE A 49 28.44 -14.81 -12.53
CA ILE A 49 28.24 -15.37 -13.87
C ILE A 49 26.87 -14.98 -14.45
N TYR A 50 25.83 -15.00 -13.61
CA TYR A 50 24.42 -14.87 -13.99
C TYR A 50 23.71 -13.72 -13.27
N GLY A 51 24.41 -12.88 -12.51
CA GLY A 51 23.81 -11.84 -11.68
C GLY A 51 23.16 -10.68 -12.44
N ASP A 52 23.37 -10.61 -13.76
CA ASP A 52 22.68 -9.68 -14.66
C ASP A 52 21.44 -10.33 -15.33
N GLN A 53 21.15 -11.61 -15.06
CA GLN A 53 20.02 -12.32 -15.63
C GLN A 53 18.87 -12.37 -14.62
N PHE A 54 17.85 -11.53 -14.85
CA PHE A 54 16.74 -11.38 -13.91
C PHE A 54 16.01 -12.69 -13.62
N ASP A 55 15.75 -13.53 -14.63
CA ASP A 55 15.08 -14.83 -14.44
C ASP A 55 15.85 -15.76 -13.48
N VAL A 56 17.19 -15.74 -13.54
CA VAL A 56 18.04 -16.51 -12.62
C VAL A 56 17.91 -15.98 -11.19
N LEU A 57 17.87 -14.66 -11.02
CA LEU A 57 17.67 -14.04 -9.71
C LEU A 57 16.29 -14.37 -9.12
N ILE A 58 15.25 -14.46 -9.95
CA ILE A 58 13.90 -14.89 -9.54
C ILE A 58 13.90 -16.34 -9.07
N ASP A 59 14.61 -17.24 -9.76
CA ASP A 59 14.70 -18.64 -9.36
C ASP A 59 15.49 -18.81 -8.04
N LEU A 60 16.54 -18.02 -7.84
CA LEU A 60 17.25 -17.95 -6.56
C LEU A 60 16.37 -17.39 -5.44
N TYR A 61 15.58 -16.34 -5.73
CA TYR A 61 14.60 -15.80 -4.78
C TYR A 61 13.60 -16.87 -4.32
N ARG A 62 13.00 -17.58 -5.27
CA ARG A 62 12.04 -18.68 -4.99
C ARG A 62 12.67 -19.76 -4.13
N LEU A 63 13.87 -20.19 -4.50
CA LEU A 63 14.62 -21.18 -3.74
C LEU A 63 14.82 -20.75 -2.29
N PHE A 64 15.34 -19.55 -2.06
CA PHE A 64 15.63 -19.10 -0.69
C PHE A 64 14.37 -18.84 0.13
N ARG A 65 13.26 -18.46 -0.50
CA ARG A 65 11.96 -18.36 0.17
C ARG A 65 11.43 -19.74 0.58
N GLU A 66 11.40 -20.71 -0.33
CA GLU A 66 10.94 -22.08 -0.05
C GLU A 66 11.76 -22.72 1.09
N GLN A 67 13.05 -22.41 1.13
CA GLN A 67 13.99 -22.93 2.11
C GLN A 67 14.05 -22.08 3.40
N SER A 68 13.25 -21.01 3.51
CA SER A 68 13.29 -20.07 4.65
C SER A 68 14.71 -19.55 4.97
N SER A 69 15.53 -19.32 3.93
CA SER A 69 16.90 -18.84 4.01
C SER A 69 16.93 -17.31 4.07
N TYR A 70 16.62 -16.73 5.22
CA TYR A 70 16.39 -15.28 5.34
C TYR A 70 17.59 -14.40 4.96
N ILE A 71 18.82 -14.82 5.25
CA ILE A 71 20.00 -14.01 4.97
C ILE A 71 20.30 -14.05 3.46
N LEU A 72 20.32 -15.23 2.83
CA LEU A 72 20.49 -15.34 1.37
C LEU A 72 19.33 -14.68 0.61
N LEU A 73 18.10 -14.80 1.12
CA LEU A 73 16.93 -14.14 0.56
C LEU A 73 17.09 -12.61 0.63
N SER A 74 17.54 -12.06 1.77
CA SER A 74 17.80 -10.62 1.90
C SER A 74 18.86 -10.15 0.91
N PHE A 75 19.94 -10.93 0.73
CA PHE A 75 20.99 -10.63 -0.23
C PHE A 75 20.48 -10.59 -1.69
N ILE A 76 19.67 -11.58 -2.10
CA ILE A 76 19.06 -11.59 -3.43
C ILE A 76 18.11 -10.42 -3.63
N ILE A 77 17.31 -10.06 -2.62
CA ILE A 77 16.41 -8.91 -2.70
C ILE A 77 17.21 -7.63 -2.93
N GLU A 78 18.31 -7.43 -2.18
CA GLU A 78 19.17 -6.26 -2.37
C GLU A 78 19.81 -6.24 -3.76
N HIS A 79 20.32 -7.38 -4.24
CA HIS A 79 20.93 -7.47 -5.57
C HIS A 79 19.91 -7.17 -6.69
N ILE A 80 18.72 -7.75 -6.61
CA ILE A 80 17.62 -7.49 -7.56
C ILE A 80 17.27 -6.00 -7.58
N LEU A 81 17.11 -5.37 -6.41
CA LEU A 81 16.76 -3.95 -6.32
C LEU A 81 17.90 -3.04 -6.78
N GLN A 82 19.15 -3.43 -6.58
CA GLN A 82 20.29 -2.62 -7.02
C GLN A 82 20.44 -2.62 -8.55
N HIS A 83 20.17 -3.76 -9.20
CA HIS A 83 20.53 -3.96 -10.61
C HIS A 83 19.33 -4.05 -11.58
N HIS A 84 18.14 -4.40 -11.10
CA HIS A 84 16.98 -4.72 -11.94
C HIS A 84 15.72 -3.90 -11.64
N MET A 85 15.85 -2.68 -11.11
CA MET A 85 14.70 -1.80 -10.78
C MET A 85 13.63 -1.72 -11.89
N ASN A 86 14.04 -1.54 -13.14
CA ASN A 86 13.11 -1.40 -14.27
C ASN A 86 12.34 -2.70 -14.58
N GLU A 87 12.87 -3.86 -14.20
CA GLU A 87 12.26 -5.16 -14.41
C GLU A 87 11.34 -5.53 -13.24
N ILE A 88 11.70 -5.15 -12.02
CA ILE A 88 10.84 -5.30 -10.82
C ILE A 88 9.50 -4.60 -11.02
N ASP A 89 9.52 -3.38 -11.56
CA ASP A 89 8.32 -2.59 -11.86
C ASP A 89 7.33 -3.33 -12.78
N LYS A 90 7.83 -4.26 -13.59
CA LYS A 90 7.05 -5.06 -14.54
C LYS A 90 6.78 -6.48 -14.04
N SER A 91 7.46 -6.91 -12.98
CA SER A 91 7.33 -8.26 -12.41
C SER A 91 6.17 -8.32 -11.42
N ALA A 92 5.00 -8.73 -11.91
CA ALA A 92 3.81 -8.92 -11.07
C ALA A 92 4.09 -9.86 -9.89
N TYR A 93 4.84 -10.95 -10.15
CA TYR A 93 5.27 -11.92 -9.14
C TYR A 93 6.04 -11.27 -7.99
N LEU A 94 7.14 -10.54 -8.27
CA LEU A 94 7.92 -9.92 -7.18
C LEU A 94 7.12 -8.87 -6.42
N LEU A 95 6.25 -8.12 -7.10
CA LEU A 95 5.39 -7.13 -6.45
C LEU A 95 4.38 -7.78 -5.50
N GLU A 96 3.78 -8.91 -5.88
CA GLU A 96 2.90 -9.70 -5.02
C GLU A 96 3.66 -10.32 -3.84
N GLU A 97 4.88 -10.79 -4.10
CA GLU A 97 5.77 -11.35 -3.08
C GLU A 97 6.20 -10.30 -2.05
N PHE A 98 6.67 -9.14 -2.51
CA PHE A 98 6.97 -7.99 -1.65
C PHE A 98 5.72 -7.54 -0.90
N GLN A 99 4.56 -7.47 -1.54
CA GLN A 99 3.31 -7.19 -0.86
C GLN A 99 3.08 -8.20 0.27
N SER A 100 3.18 -9.50 0.00
CA SER A 100 2.96 -10.55 1.00
C SER A 100 3.91 -10.42 2.19
N ILE A 101 5.16 -9.99 1.93
CA ILE A 101 6.14 -9.65 2.97
C ILE A 101 5.58 -8.51 3.81
N PHE A 102 5.25 -7.35 3.24
CA PHE A 102 4.96 -6.13 4.01
C PHE A 102 3.52 -5.98 4.54
N THR A 103 2.52 -6.73 4.04
CA THR A 103 1.10 -6.61 4.47
C THR A 103 0.69 -7.56 5.60
N ALA A 104 1.56 -8.46 6.05
CA ALA A 104 1.22 -9.47 7.08
C ALA A 104 0.83 -8.90 8.46
N SER A 105 0.90 -7.57 8.66
CA SER A 105 0.48 -6.91 9.90
C SER A 105 -1.03 -6.66 10.01
N SER A 106 -1.82 -6.86 8.95
CA SER A 106 -3.25 -6.50 8.92
C SER A 106 -4.23 -7.65 8.78
N ASN A 107 -3.78 -8.90 8.59
CA ASN A 107 -4.68 -10.06 8.46
C ASN A 107 -4.28 -11.19 9.41
N SER A 108 -5.23 -11.61 10.25
CA SER A 108 -5.23 -12.81 11.11
C SER A 108 -5.21 -14.14 10.32
N PHE A 109 -4.77 -14.14 9.06
CA PHE A 109 -4.89 -15.27 8.14
C PHE A 109 -3.56 -15.93 7.74
N ILE A 110 -2.42 -15.44 8.23
CA ILE A 110 -1.11 -16.06 7.98
C ILE A 110 -0.65 -16.79 9.24
N GLU A 111 -1.38 -17.84 9.62
CA GLU A 111 -1.05 -18.68 10.77
C GLU A 111 -0.57 -20.10 10.36
N LYS A 112 -0.12 -20.29 9.10
CA LYS A 112 0.33 -21.62 8.65
C LYS A 112 1.64 -21.72 7.88
N ASN A 113 2.29 -20.63 7.51
CA ASN A 113 3.64 -20.70 6.94
C ASN A 113 4.57 -19.88 7.83
N GLN A 114 5.56 -20.55 8.42
CA GLN A 114 6.50 -20.06 9.43
C GLN A 114 7.51 -19.03 8.92
N PHE A 115 7.13 -18.24 7.93
CA PHE A 115 7.93 -17.16 7.41
C PHE A 115 7.84 -15.96 8.36
N SER A 116 8.90 -15.73 9.14
CA SER A 116 8.97 -14.60 10.06
C SER A 116 9.27 -13.32 9.28
N TYR A 117 8.20 -12.61 8.92
CA TYR A 117 8.22 -11.27 8.31
C TYR A 117 9.20 -10.33 9.02
N HIS A 118 9.10 -10.26 10.35
CA HIS A 118 9.93 -9.39 11.17
C HIS A 118 11.42 -9.74 11.03
N HIS A 119 11.73 -11.01 10.83
CA HIS A 119 13.11 -11.45 10.67
C HIS A 119 13.69 -11.01 9.32
N LEU A 120 12.99 -11.25 8.19
CA LEU A 120 13.47 -10.77 6.88
C LEU A 120 13.64 -9.24 6.87
N CYS A 121 12.65 -8.50 7.35
CA CYS A 121 12.71 -7.04 7.39
C CYS A 121 13.79 -6.49 8.33
N SER A 122 14.28 -7.28 9.29
CA SER A 122 15.42 -6.88 10.12
C SER A 122 16.77 -7.03 9.42
N LEU A 123 16.83 -7.86 8.37
CA LEU A 123 18.05 -8.13 7.60
C LEU A 123 18.20 -7.20 6.39
N LEU A 124 17.09 -6.69 5.85
CA LEU A 124 17.11 -5.71 4.76
C LEU A 124 17.65 -4.35 5.26
N SER A 125 18.51 -3.72 4.45
CA SER A 125 18.91 -2.33 4.68
C SER A 125 17.70 -1.37 4.69
N SER A 126 17.83 -0.24 5.40
CA SER A 126 16.78 0.78 5.45
C SER A 126 16.44 1.32 4.06
N SER A 127 17.45 1.59 3.23
CA SER A 127 17.28 2.03 1.84
C SER A 127 16.47 1.03 1.02
N THR A 128 16.75 -0.27 1.15
CA THR A 128 16.01 -1.32 0.45
C THR A 128 14.55 -1.38 0.89
N ARG A 129 14.28 -1.29 2.21
CA ARG A 129 12.91 -1.25 2.73
C ARG A 129 12.15 -0.02 2.24
N ASP A 130 12.80 1.13 2.16
CA ASP A 130 12.20 2.37 1.67
C ASP A 130 11.88 2.29 0.16
N ILE A 131 12.77 1.66 -0.63
CA ILE A 131 12.52 1.42 -2.06
C ILE A 131 11.33 0.48 -2.24
N ILE A 132 11.31 -0.67 -1.56
CA ILE A 132 10.18 -1.62 -1.68
C ILE A 132 8.87 -0.96 -1.25
N SER A 133 8.88 -0.23 -0.13
CA SER A 133 7.71 0.51 0.34
C SER A 133 7.24 1.51 -0.73
N SER A 134 8.16 2.26 -1.33
CA SER A 134 7.84 3.21 -2.41
C SER A 134 7.27 2.53 -3.65
N LEU A 135 7.80 1.35 -4.03
CA LEU A 135 7.30 0.55 -5.16
C LEU A 135 5.87 0.05 -4.91
N LEU A 136 5.61 -0.52 -3.72
CA LEU A 136 4.30 -1.02 -3.33
C LEU A 136 3.28 0.10 -3.22
N ILE A 137 3.67 1.23 -2.61
CA ILE A 137 2.87 2.45 -2.57
C ILE A 137 2.51 2.85 -4.00
N ARG A 138 3.48 3.07 -4.90
CA ARG A 138 3.21 3.50 -6.29
C ARG A 138 2.27 2.54 -7.01
N LYS A 139 2.47 1.23 -6.91
CA LYS A 139 1.61 0.22 -7.55
C LYS A 139 0.17 0.31 -7.03
N TRP A 140 -0.01 0.35 -5.72
CA TRP A 140 -1.36 0.46 -5.16
C TRP A 140 -1.98 1.82 -5.39
N TYR A 141 -1.20 2.88 -5.53
CA TYR A 141 -1.67 4.18 -6.00
C TYR A 141 -2.27 4.08 -7.39
N ASP A 142 -1.56 3.46 -8.33
CA ASP A 142 -2.06 3.26 -9.70
C ASP A 142 -3.31 2.35 -9.73
N GLU A 143 -3.31 1.29 -8.91
CA GLU A 143 -4.46 0.41 -8.80
C GLU A 143 -5.65 1.07 -8.11
N LEU A 144 -5.40 1.92 -7.11
CA LEU A 144 -6.41 2.72 -6.43
C LEU A 144 -7.00 3.74 -7.39
N GLU A 145 -6.18 4.46 -8.18
CA GLU A 145 -6.67 5.40 -9.19
C GLU A 145 -7.61 4.71 -10.18
N LYS A 146 -7.18 3.56 -10.74
CA LYS A 146 -8.01 2.76 -11.66
C LYS A 146 -9.30 2.30 -10.99
N SER A 147 -9.23 1.88 -9.72
CA SER A 147 -10.41 1.41 -8.99
C SER A 147 -11.36 2.57 -8.67
N LEU A 148 -10.84 3.74 -8.27
CA LEU A 148 -11.63 4.95 -7.99
C LEU A 148 -12.41 5.41 -9.22
N LEU A 149 -11.81 5.34 -10.42
CA LEU A 149 -12.47 5.61 -11.70
C LEU A 149 -13.61 4.64 -12.04
N LEU A 150 -13.58 3.43 -11.46
CA LEU A 150 -14.57 2.37 -11.66
C LEU A 150 -15.52 2.20 -10.46
N SER A 151 -15.28 2.94 -9.38
CA SER A 151 -15.95 2.77 -8.08
C SER A 151 -17.45 3.04 -8.14
N SER A 152 -17.89 3.77 -9.17
CA SER A 152 -19.28 4.06 -9.48
C SER A 152 -20.07 2.85 -9.99
N LYS A 153 -19.40 1.76 -10.39
CA LYS A 153 -20.03 0.66 -11.13
C LYS A 153 -20.67 -0.42 -10.25
N SER A 154 -20.16 -0.65 -9.04
CA SER A 154 -20.68 -1.69 -8.14
C SER A 154 -20.24 -1.50 -6.68
N THR A 155 -20.95 -2.13 -5.75
CA THR A 155 -20.54 -2.23 -4.34
C THR A 155 -19.21 -2.99 -4.16
N GLU A 156 -18.99 -4.04 -4.97
CA GLU A 156 -17.73 -4.80 -4.95
C GLU A 156 -16.52 -3.94 -5.37
N SER A 157 -16.67 -3.13 -6.43
CA SER A 157 -15.62 -2.20 -6.84
C SER A 157 -15.28 -1.17 -5.76
N LEU A 158 -16.25 -0.78 -4.92
CA LEU A 158 -16.01 0.12 -3.79
C LEU A 158 -15.25 -0.56 -2.66
N ASN A 159 -15.58 -1.81 -2.36
CA ASN A 159 -14.83 -2.58 -1.36
C ASN A 159 -13.38 -2.80 -1.80
N GLN A 160 -13.15 -3.06 -3.08
CA GLN A 160 -11.80 -3.14 -3.64
C GLN A 160 -11.06 -1.79 -3.56
N CYS A 161 -11.75 -0.66 -3.81
CA CYS A 161 -11.17 0.68 -3.59
C CYS A 161 -10.76 0.88 -2.14
N ARG A 162 -11.63 0.49 -1.20
CA ARG A 162 -11.38 0.57 0.23
C ARG A 162 -10.14 -0.24 0.60
N GLU A 163 -10.09 -1.53 0.26
CA GLU A 163 -8.97 -2.40 0.57
C GLU A 163 -7.64 -1.85 0.04
N LYS A 164 -7.62 -1.35 -1.20
CA LYS A 164 -6.42 -0.74 -1.80
C LYS A 164 -6.02 0.55 -1.10
N ALA A 165 -6.97 1.41 -0.75
CA ALA A 165 -6.69 2.64 -0.02
C ALA A 165 -6.16 2.36 1.39
N LEU A 166 -6.69 1.35 2.07
CA LEU A 166 -6.20 0.89 3.37
C LEU A 166 -4.78 0.32 3.27
N ALA A 167 -4.53 -0.48 2.23
CA ALA A 167 -3.21 -0.99 1.92
C ALA A 167 -2.23 0.18 1.75
N CYS A 168 -2.55 1.15 0.88
CA CYS A 168 -1.76 2.38 0.72
C CYS A 168 -1.46 3.06 2.06
N LEU A 169 -2.47 3.27 2.91
CA LEU A 169 -2.30 3.90 4.22
C LEU A 169 -1.37 3.11 5.15
N SER A 170 -1.45 1.77 5.12
CA SER A 170 -0.65 0.89 6.00
C SER A 170 0.84 0.90 5.68
N LEU A 171 1.20 1.06 4.40
CA LEU A 171 2.60 1.11 3.95
C LEU A 171 3.12 2.54 3.80
N SER A 172 2.24 3.54 3.82
CA SER A 172 2.61 4.94 3.58
C SER A 172 3.42 5.55 4.72
N SER A 173 4.53 6.17 4.35
CA SER A 173 5.14 7.24 5.14
C SER A 173 4.23 8.47 5.21
N SER A 174 4.50 9.41 6.12
CA SER A 174 3.73 10.65 6.33
C SER A 174 3.45 11.44 5.04
N SER A 175 4.41 11.48 4.11
CA SER A 175 4.30 12.16 2.82
C SER A 175 3.33 11.48 1.86
N SER A 176 3.23 10.14 1.93
CA SER A 176 2.42 9.31 1.06
C SER A 176 0.94 9.31 1.43
N ILE A 177 0.56 9.91 2.56
CA ILE A 177 -0.86 10.02 2.97
C ILE A 177 -1.55 11.17 2.23
N SER A 178 -0.85 12.29 2.04
CA SER A 178 -1.35 13.49 1.34
C SER A 178 -1.87 13.19 -0.07
N SER A 179 -1.20 12.25 -0.73
CA SER A 179 -1.47 11.86 -2.11
C SER A 179 -2.77 11.05 -2.24
N ILE A 180 -3.27 10.40 -1.18
CA ILE A 180 -4.55 9.65 -1.21
C ILE A 180 -5.71 10.63 -1.30
N LEU A 181 -5.75 11.66 -0.45
CA LEU A 181 -6.81 12.68 -0.56
C LEU A 181 -6.71 13.38 -1.92
N GLN A 182 -5.51 13.76 -2.37
CA GLN A 182 -5.37 14.43 -3.65
C GLN A 182 -5.82 13.53 -4.82
N LEU A 183 -5.57 12.22 -4.73
CA LEU A 183 -6.07 11.26 -5.70
C LEU A 183 -7.60 11.20 -5.71
N ILE A 184 -8.23 11.17 -4.53
CA ILE A 184 -9.69 11.19 -4.40
C ILE A 184 -10.28 12.47 -5.01
N ILE A 185 -9.72 13.64 -4.65
CA ILE A 185 -10.14 14.95 -5.20
C ILE A 185 -9.99 14.99 -6.73
N ASN A 186 -8.82 14.60 -7.24
CA ASN A 186 -8.56 14.57 -8.68
C ASN A 186 -9.50 13.60 -9.39
N THR A 187 -9.86 12.49 -8.74
CA THR A 187 -10.78 11.51 -9.32
C THR A 187 -12.22 12.02 -9.31
N GLU A 188 -12.62 12.75 -8.27
CA GLU A 188 -13.92 13.43 -8.23
C GLU A 188 -14.06 14.47 -9.34
N GLU A 189 -12.98 15.23 -9.60
CA GLU A 189 -12.88 16.14 -10.74
C GLU A 189 -13.03 15.42 -12.08
N LYS A 190 -12.29 14.31 -12.27
CA LYS A 190 -12.30 13.52 -13.53
C LYS A 190 -13.66 12.87 -13.81
N ILE A 191 -14.36 12.37 -12.79
CA ILE A 191 -15.68 11.74 -12.94
C ILE A 191 -16.78 12.80 -13.12
N GLY A 192 -16.48 14.07 -12.85
CA GLY A 192 -17.41 15.17 -13.07
C GLY A 192 -18.36 15.44 -11.91
N PHE A 193 -18.05 14.94 -10.69
CA PHE A 193 -18.84 15.31 -9.50
C PHE A 193 -18.82 16.81 -9.22
N ASN A 194 -17.74 17.51 -9.62
CA ASN A 194 -17.66 18.97 -9.54
C ASN A 194 -18.70 19.69 -10.42
N ILE A 195 -19.18 19.06 -11.50
CA ILE A 195 -20.24 19.61 -12.36
C ILE A 195 -21.59 19.54 -11.64
N GLN A 196 -21.77 18.54 -10.76
CA GLN A 196 -23.01 18.31 -10.02
C GLN A 196 -23.13 19.15 -8.74
N GLN A 197 -22.08 19.93 -8.39
CA GLN A 197 -22.03 20.83 -7.24
C GLN A 197 -22.42 20.17 -5.89
N THR A 198 -22.17 18.87 -5.75
CA THR A 198 -22.51 18.11 -4.54
C THR A 198 -21.27 17.48 -3.93
N SER A 199 -21.14 17.65 -2.62
CA SER A 199 -20.21 16.93 -1.77
C SER A 199 -20.70 15.52 -1.42
N LEU A 200 -21.97 15.19 -1.64
CA LEU A 200 -22.56 13.88 -1.32
C LEU A 200 -22.38 12.86 -2.43
N ASN A 201 -21.12 12.57 -2.74
CA ASN A 201 -20.76 11.55 -3.70
C ASN A 201 -20.09 10.34 -3.03
N ILE A 202 -20.04 9.25 -3.81
CA ILE A 202 -19.53 7.96 -3.36
C ILE A 202 -18.06 7.99 -2.92
N LEU A 203 -17.25 8.85 -3.55
CA LEU A 203 -15.82 8.98 -3.26
C LEU A 203 -15.56 9.74 -1.96
N ARG A 204 -16.29 10.84 -1.73
CA ARG A 204 -16.27 11.53 -0.42
C ARG A 204 -16.76 10.62 0.69
N CYS A 205 -17.81 9.85 0.45
CA CYS A 205 -18.30 8.89 1.44
C CYS A 205 -17.23 7.85 1.82
N LEU A 206 -16.52 7.28 0.83
CA LEU A 206 -15.39 6.36 1.06
C LEU A 206 -14.31 7.03 1.91
N PHE A 207 -13.94 8.27 1.58
CA PHE A 207 -12.94 9.01 2.35
C PHE A 207 -13.39 9.25 3.80
N VAL A 208 -14.58 9.82 3.99
CA VAL A 208 -15.09 10.27 5.29
C VAL A 208 -15.36 9.10 6.23
N GLN A 209 -15.96 8.02 5.73
CA GLN A 209 -16.32 6.87 6.58
C GLN A 209 -15.18 5.89 6.79
N ASP A 210 -14.40 5.59 5.75
CA ASP A 210 -13.48 4.46 5.78
C ASP A 210 -12.02 4.87 5.97
N LEU A 211 -11.58 6.00 5.39
CA LEU A 211 -10.17 6.39 5.38
C LEU A 211 -9.82 7.39 6.48
N LEU A 212 -10.65 8.42 6.66
CA LEU A 212 -10.38 9.50 7.61
C LEU A 212 -10.23 8.99 9.05
N PRO A 213 -11.09 8.09 9.59
CA PRO A 213 -10.93 7.61 10.96
C PRO A 213 -9.58 6.96 11.23
N ILE A 214 -9.10 6.15 10.28
CA ILE A 214 -7.82 5.43 10.39
C ILE A 214 -6.64 6.41 10.38
N VAL A 215 -6.73 7.44 9.56
CA VAL A 215 -5.69 8.49 9.52
C VAL A 215 -5.67 9.29 10.81
N LEU A 216 -6.84 9.62 11.36
CA LEU A 216 -6.95 10.34 12.63
C LEU A 216 -6.44 9.50 13.81
N GLU A 217 -6.76 8.22 13.85
CA GLU A 217 -6.28 7.27 14.87
C GLU A 217 -4.75 7.13 14.82
N ASN A 218 -4.17 7.06 13.63
CA ASN A 218 -2.73 6.87 13.44
C ASN A 218 -1.96 8.19 13.29
N ARG A 219 -2.60 9.36 13.49
CA ARG A 219 -2.01 10.69 13.18
C ARG A 219 -0.64 10.92 13.80
N GLN A 220 -0.45 10.53 15.05
CA GLN A 220 0.82 10.71 15.77
C GLN A 220 1.94 9.86 15.18
N ARG A 221 1.63 8.60 14.82
CA ARG A 221 2.56 7.69 14.14
C ARG A 221 2.90 8.16 12.73
N LEU A 222 1.92 8.75 12.05
CA LEU A 222 2.00 9.14 10.65
C LEU A 222 2.58 10.54 10.42
N ASN A 223 3.04 11.25 11.47
CA ASN A 223 3.67 12.57 11.39
C ASN A 223 3.04 13.51 10.33
N ILE A 224 1.70 13.58 10.32
CA ILE A 224 0.94 14.24 9.27
C ILE A 224 1.03 15.75 9.46
N GLN A 225 1.39 16.46 8.40
CA GLN A 225 1.43 17.92 8.42
C GLN A 225 0.03 18.48 8.73
N SER A 226 -0.04 19.43 9.65
CA SER A 226 -1.30 19.93 10.20
C SER A 226 -2.20 20.52 9.12
N HIS A 227 -1.67 21.25 8.13
CA HIS A 227 -2.49 21.79 7.04
C HIS A 227 -3.18 20.71 6.20
N LEU A 228 -2.55 19.54 6.02
CA LEU A 228 -3.17 18.42 5.33
C LEU A 228 -4.35 17.90 6.16
N CYS A 229 -4.14 17.65 7.45
CA CYS A 229 -5.23 17.30 8.36
C CYS A 229 -6.38 18.31 8.32
N HIS A 230 -6.11 19.61 8.29
CA HIS A 230 -7.17 20.62 8.16
C HIS A 230 -7.94 20.51 6.85
N LYS A 231 -7.25 20.34 5.71
CA LYS A 231 -7.92 20.12 4.41
C LYS A 231 -8.84 18.91 4.45
N TRP A 232 -8.40 17.84 5.12
CA TRP A 232 -9.13 16.58 5.25
C TRP A 232 -10.37 16.73 6.13
N LEU A 233 -10.24 17.45 7.24
CA LEU A 233 -11.34 17.75 8.15
C LEU A 233 -12.40 18.65 7.49
N ILE A 234 -11.97 19.69 6.76
CA ILE A 234 -12.87 20.57 6.00
C ILE A 234 -13.67 19.76 5.00
N TYR A 235 -13.00 18.87 4.26
CA TYR A 235 -13.63 17.99 3.28
C TYR A 235 -14.73 17.10 3.89
N ALA A 236 -14.50 16.58 5.10
CA ALA A 236 -15.49 15.80 5.82
C ALA A 236 -16.64 16.64 6.39
N ILE A 237 -16.34 17.85 6.87
CA ILE A 237 -17.36 18.78 7.36
C ILE A 237 -18.32 19.16 6.23
N GLU A 238 -17.82 19.47 5.04
CA GLU A 238 -18.65 19.76 3.86
C GLU A 238 -19.64 18.63 3.58
N PHE A 239 -19.15 17.38 3.59
CA PHE A 239 -19.96 16.18 3.36
C PHE A 239 -21.10 16.04 4.39
N TYR A 240 -20.81 16.12 5.69
CA TYR A 240 -21.84 16.02 6.74
C TYR A 240 -22.82 17.20 6.71
N LEU A 241 -22.34 18.40 6.39
CA LEU A 241 -23.16 19.60 6.32
C LEU A 241 -24.17 19.53 5.17
N GLU A 242 -23.76 19.05 4.00
CA GLU A 242 -24.69 18.85 2.89
C GLU A 242 -25.72 17.76 3.21
N TYR A 243 -25.31 16.64 3.81
CA TYR A 243 -26.23 15.60 4.27
C TYR A 243 -27.28 16.18 5.22
N PHE A 244 -26.84 16.99 6.19
CA PHE A 244 -27.72 17.66 7.13
C PHE A 244 -28.72 18.60 6.42
N ILE A 245 -28.27 19.41 5.46
CA ILE A 245 -29.14 20.31 4.69
C ILE A 245 -30.21 19.52 3.92
N ILE A 246 -29.86 18.38 3.32
CA ILE A 246 -30.83 17.52 2.62
C ILE A 246 -31.86 16.96 3.60
N CYS A 247 -31.42 16.42 4.74
CA CYS A 247 -32.32 15.90 5.76
C CYS A 247 -33.27 16.98 6.29
N PHE A 248 -32.75 18.18 6.52
CA PHE A 248 -33.55 19.31 6.99
C PHE A 248 -34.59 19.75 5.94
N LYS A 249 -34.20 19.88 4.68
CA LYS A 249 -35.11 20.27 3.57
C LYS A 249 -36.23 19.27 3.34
N THR A 250 -36.01 18.00 3.65
CA THR A 250 -36.99 16.93 3.44
C THR A 250 -37.95 16.73 4.63
N ASN A 251 -37.87 17.58 5.68
CA ASN A 251 -38.74 17.55 6.87
C ASN A 251 -38.83 16.18 7.58
N GLN A 252 -37.90 15.27 7.30
CA GLN A 252 -37.84 13.97 7.96
C GLN A 252 -36.79 14.02 9.07
N ILE A 253 -37.18 13.51 10.22
CA ILE A 253 -36.34 13.39 11.42
C ILE A 253 -35.04 12.68 11.02
N ILE A 254 -33.91 13.26 11.41
CA ILE A 254 -32.53 12.79 11.24
C ILE A 254 -32.46 11.25 11.18
N ASN A 255 -32.43 10.68 9.95
CA ASN A 255 -32.12 9.28 9.58
C ASN A 255 -32.63 8.90 8.19
N ILE A 256 -32.39 9.76 7.21
CA ILE A 256 -32.79 9.50 5.83
C ILE A 256 -31.67 8.78 5.11
N HIS A 257 -32.03 7.76 4.34
CA HIS A 257 -31.13 7.16 3.38
C HIS A 257 -31.00 8.11 2.18
N VAL A 258 -29.92 8.89 2.16
CA VAL A 258 -29.62 9.80 1.05
C VAL A 258 -28.89 9.02 -0.03
N LYS A 259 -29.43 9.01 -1.25
CA LYS A 259 -28.76 8.38 -2.39
C LYS A 259 -27.49 9.14 -2.72
N LEU A 260 -26.36 8.44 -2.77
CA LEU A 260 -25.08 9.04 -3.12
C LEU A 260 -24.95 9.19 -4.63
N GLU A 261 -24.41 10.33 -5.06
CA GLU A 261 -24.00 10.52 -6.44
C GLU A 261 -22.88 9.54 -6.80
N GLY A 262 -22.97 8.96 -7.99
CA GLY A 262 -21.98 8.02 -8.49
C GLY A 262 -22.24 6.55 -8.21
N ASN A 263 -23.17 6.15 -7.33
CA ASN A 263 -23.55 4.74 -7.21
C ASN A 263 -25.04 4.61 -6.93
N SER A 264 -25.79 4.01 -7.86
CA SER A 264 -27.24 3.94 -7.77
C SER A 264 -27.77 3.05 -6.64
N GLU A 265 -26.93 2.15 -6.13
CA GLU A 265 -27.29 1.14 -5.12
C GLU A 265 -26.95 1.60 -3.70
N ARG A 266 -26.02 2.55 -3.56
CA ARG A 266 -25.55 2.98 -2.24
C ARG A 266 -26.31 4.21 -1.77
N THR A 267 -26.90 4.06 -0.59
CA THR A 267 -27.42 5.17 0.20
C THR A 267 -26.54 5.39 1.41
N TYR A 268 -26.46 6.64 1.84
CA TYR A 268 -25.78 7.03 3.06
C TYR A 268 -26.81 7.39 4.13
N GLN A 269 -26.59 6.90 5.34
CA GLN A 269 -27.36 7.27 6.52
C GLN A 269 -26.37 7.64 7.63
N CYS A 270 -26.67 8.72 8.34
CA CYS A 270 -25.98 9.15 9.54
C CYS A 270 -27.01 9.54 10.61
N ASP A 271 -26.89 8.89 11.77
CA ASP A 271 -27.80 9.08 12.92
C ASP A 271 -27.65 10.43 13.59
N ASN A 272 -26.44 11.02 13.59
CA ASN A 272 -26.19 12.30 14.24
C ASN A 272 -25.16 13.14 13.48
N PRO A 273 -25.52 13.72 12.32
CA PRO A 273 -24.58 14.47 11.49
C PRO A 273 -24.08 15.74 12.19
N ILE A 274 -24.88 16.37 13.05
CA ILE A 274 -24.47 17.56 13.82
C ILE A 274 -23.35 17.20 14.78
N GLU A 275 -23.49 16.12 15.55
CA GLU A 275 -22.45 15.66 16.46
C GLU A 275 -21.14 15.31 15.71
N GLN A 276 -21.23 14.73 14.52
CA GLN A 276 -20.05 14.48 13.68
C GLN A 276 -19.37 15.79 13.25
N ILE A 277 -20.15 16.78 12.82
CA ILE A 277 -19.63 18.11 12.47
C ILE A 277 -18.95 18.76 13.69
N GLU A 278 -19.59 18.75 14.86
CA GLU A 278 -19.02 19.31 16.09
C GLU A 278 -17.72 18.61 16.48
N LYS A 279 -17.65 17.28 16.41
CA LYS A 279 -16.42 16.51 16.65
C LYS A 279 -15.30 16.92 15.71
N LEU A 280 -15.60 17.03 14.40
CA LEU A 280 -14.62 17.42 13.39
C LEU A 280 -14.14 18.88 13.57
N ILE A 281 -15.04 19.80 13.93
CA ILE A 281 -14.71 21.20 14.22
C ILE A 281 -13.84 21.31 15.47
N ASN A 282 -14.21 20.64 16.57
CA ASN A 282 -13.42 20.62 17.80
C ASN A 282 -12.03 20.01 17.54
N LEU A 283 -11.96 18.96 16.74
CA LEU A 283 -10.70 18.37 16.32
C LEU A 283 -9.87 19.36 15.48
N ALA A 284 -10.48 20.07 14.52
CA ALA A 284 -9.78 21.10 13.75
C ALA A 284 -9.24 22.23 14.66
N MET A 285 -10.04 22.71 15.62
CA MET A 285 -9.63 23.76 16.56
C MET A 285 -8.48 23.31 17.48
N THR A 286 -8.54 22.10 18.02
CA THR A 286 -7.41 21.54 18.82
C THR A 286 -6.14 21.34 17.98
N MET A 287 -6.28 21.13 16.67
CA MET A 287 -5.14 21.12 15.74
C MET A 287 -4.61 22.53 15.42
N GLN A 288 -5.44 23.57 15.46
CA GLN A 288 -5.02 24.96 15.26
C GLN A 288 -4.12 25.47 16.38
N GLU A 289 -4.34 25.08 17.64
CA GLU A 289 -3.47 25.46 18.76
C GLU A 289 -2.02 24.96 18.58
N ASN A 290 -1.82 23.96 17.73
CA ASN A 290 -0.52 23.37 17.41
C ASN A 290 0.02 23.75 16.01
N PHE A 291 -0.65 24.66 15.27
CA PHE A 291 -0.30 25.00 13.89
C PHE A 291 0.09 26.47 13.74
N ASN A 292 1.34 26.72 13.32
CA ASN A 292 1.83 28.07 13.07
C ASN A 292 1.35 28.59 11.70
N TRP A 293 0.14 29.16 11.67
CA TRP A 293 -0.49 29.73 10.46
C TRP A 293 0.35 30.78 9.73
N GLN A 294 1.26 31.47 10.43
CA GLN A 294 2.12 32.48 9.81
C GLN A 294 3.03 31.87 8.74
N GLN A 295 3.58 30.67 8.96
CA GLN A 295 4.43 29.99 7.97
C GLN A 295 3.64 29.47 6.76
N PHE A 296 2.39 29.04 6.95
CA PHE A 296 1.55 28.55 5.87
C PHE A 296 1.16 29.67 4.90
N ILE A 297 0.74 30.82 5.45
CA ILE A 297 0.38 32.00 4.67
C ILE A 297 1.62 32.53 3.94
N ILE A 298 2.79 32.61 4.58
CA ILE A 298 4.03 33.07 3.92
C ILE A 298 4.43 32.16 2.75
N ASN A 299 4.27 30.84 2.88
CA ASN A 299 4.65 29.88 1.83
C ASN A 299 3.64 29.77 0.67
N HIS A 300 2.42 30.29 0.82
CA HIS A 300 1.35 30.17 -0.19
C HIS A 300 0.76 31.52 -0.62
N ALA A 301 1.28 32.63 -0.11
CA ALA A 301 0.85 33.99 -0.46
C ALA A 301 1.78 34.72 -1.43
N ILE A 302 2.63 34.02 -2.18
CA ILE A 302 3.37 34.61 -3.30
C ILE A 302 2.93 33.90 -4.59
N PRO A 303 2.36 34.62 -5.57
CA PRO A 303 2.01 34.06 -6.87
C PRO A 303 3.23 33.59 -7.68
#